data_AF-A0A959K682-F1
#
_entry.id   AF-A0A959K682-F1
#
_cell.length_a   1.000
_cell.length_b   1.000
_cell.length_c   1.000
_cell.angle_alpha   90.00
_cell.angle_beta   90.00
_cell.angle_gamma   90.00
#
_symmetry.space_group_name_H-M   'P 1'
#
loop_
_entity.id
_entity.type
_entity.pdbx_description
1 polymer ?
#
loop_
_entity_poly.entity_id
_entity_poly.type
_entity_poly.pdbx_seq_one_letter_code
_entity_poly.pdbx_strand_id
1 'polypeptide(L)'
;MKRIYTSLLLLSIFLLEASCISNPKYDSESISNARVTSVKVVHSNTEDRMVTLIEQAMMRREWKVIANNRVSTFLPTGAPVSIQVSDTVFSIPQSGLIAQELFQEKQSDCILRYTYQNFWRERVANFNASLIQTATGEVLSTFDFKQKMGIGSKPIKAVLDKMASAFAVHLQ
;
A
#
# COMPACT_ATOMS: atom_id res chain seq x y z
N MET A 1 -53.37 -30.74 19.94
CA MET A 1 -52.30 -29.72 20.00
C MET A 1 -51.05 -30.21 19.27
N LYS A 2 -50.91 -29.99 17.96
CA LYS A 2 -49.68 -30.33 17.19
C LYS A 2 -49.60 -29.50 15.90
N ARG A 3 -49.25 -28.21 15.95
CA ARG A 3 -48.89 -27.41 14.76
C ARG A 3 -48.07 -26.16 15.14
N ILE A 4 -46.79 -26.30 15.49
CA ILE A 4 -45.85 -25.15 15.60
C ILE A 4 -44.45 -25.46 15.02
N TYR A 5 -44.04 -26.73 14.88
CA TYR A 5 -42.66 -27.08 14.55
C TYR A 5 -42.21 -26.89 13.08
N THR A 6 -43.09 -26.56 12.15
CA THR A 6 -42.73 -26.46 10.72
C THR A 6 -42.20 -25.09 10.30
N SER A 7 -42.32 -24.04 11.14
CA SER A 7 -41.89 -22.68 10.78
C SER A 7 -40.40 -22.41 11.07
N LEU A 8 -39.81 -23.09 12.06
CA LEU A 8 -38.42 -22.88 12.49
C LEU A 8 -37.38 -23.55 11.58
N LEU A 9 -37.77 -24.55 10.78
CA LEU A 9 -36.85 -25.31 9.93
C LEU A 9 -36.64 -24.63 8.55
N LEU A 10 -37.54 -23.74 8.14
CA LEU A 10 -37.39 -22.94 6.91
C LEU A 10 -36.51 -21.69 7.12
N LEU A 11 -36.35 -21.21 8.36
CA LEU A 11 -35.51 -20.05 8.67
C LEU A 11 -34.00 -20.40 8.71
N SER A 12 -33.63 -21.66 8.97
CA SER A 12 -32.23 -22.09 8.99
C SER A 12 -31.66 -22.32 7.59
N ILE A 13 -32.50 -22.62 6.59
CA ILE A 13 -32.06 -22.87 5.21
C ILE A 13 -31.74 -21.54 4.49
N PHE A 14 -32.48 -20.47 4.76
CA PHE A 14 -32.21 -19.13 4.21
C PHE A 14 -30.94 -18.46 4.77
N LEU A 15 -30.43 -18.92 5.91
CA LEU A 15 -29.18 -18.39 6.50
C LEU A 15 -27.91 -19.09 5.97
N LEU A 16 -28.04 -20.22 5.26
CA LEU A 16 -26.88 -20.88 4.63
C LEU A 16 -26.50 -20.30 3.27
N GLU A 17 -27.42 -19.65 2.55
CA GLU A 17 -27.15 -19.10 1.21
C GLU A 17 -26.46 -17.72 1.24
N ALA A 18 -26.29 -17.11 2.42
CA ALA A 18 -25.69 -15.77 2.55
C ALA A 18 -24.16 -15.74 2.65
N SER A 19 -23.46 -16.88 2.57
CA SER A 19 -22.01 -16.93 2.86
C SER A 19 -21.14 -17.45 1.71
N CYS A 20 -21.46 -17.08 0.47
CA CYS A 20 -20.46 -17.08 -0.60
C CYS A 20 -19.53 -15.86 -0.41
N ILE A 21 -18.73 -15.87 0.67
CA ILE A 21 -17.64 -14.91 0.85
C ILE A 21 -16.59 -15.28 -0.19
N SER A 22 -16.57 -14.54 -1.30
CA SER A 22 -15.54 -14.73 -2.33
C SER A 22 -14.17 -14.61 -1.68
N ASN A 23 -13.43 -15.72 -1.64
CA ASN A 23 -12.07 -15.70 -1.15
C ASN A 23 -11.26 -14.73 -2.01
N PRO A 24 -10.45 -13.84 -1.39
CA PRO A 24 -9.60 -12.94 -2.15
C PRO A 24 -8.64 -13.74 -3.02
N LYS A 25 -8.50 -13.31 -4.27
CA LYS A 25 -7.55 -13.90 -5.21
C LYS A 25 -6.17 -13.26 -4.99
N TYR A 26 -5.16 -14.12 -4.90
CA TYR A 26 -3.76 -13.74 -4.84
C TYR A 26 -3.08 -14.38 -6.02
N ASP A 27 -2.54 -13.56 -6.91
CA ASP A 27 -1.70 -14.04 -8.01
C ASP A 27 -0.29 -13.50 -7.78
N SER A 28 0.71 -14.37 -7.82
CA SER A 28 2.13 -14.01 -7.74
C SER A 28 2.89 -14.79 -8.80
N GLU A 29 3.64 -14.09 -9.64
CA GLU A 29 4.43 -14.68 -10.72
C GLU A 29 5.91 -14.35 -10.48
N SER A 30 6.78 -15.35 -10.61
CA SER A 30 8.23 -15.21 -10.50
C SER A 30 8.83 -15.29 -11.89
N ILE A 31 9.58 -14.27 -12.30
CA ILE A 31 10.01 -14.08 -13.69
C ILE A 31 11.53 -14.26 -13.83
N SER A 32 12.31 -14.18 -12.74
CA SER A 32 13.78 -14.30 -12.81
C SER A 32 14.45 -14.92 -11.57
N ASN A 33 15.68 -15.41 -11.77
CA ASN A 33 16.55 -16.03 -10.74
C ASN A 33 17.62 -15.07 -10.17
N ALA A 34 17.42 -13.75 -10.25
CA ALA A 34 18.41 -12.80 -9.74
C ALA A 34 18.45 -12.80 -8.20
N ARG A 35 19.64 -12.89 -7.61
CA ARG A 35 19.84 -12.68 -6.17
C ARG A 35 19.73 -11.19 -5.85
N VAL A 36 18.75 -10.85 -5.02
CA VAL A 36 18.48 -9.47 -4.62
C VAL A 36 18.59 -9.40 -3.10
N THR A 37 19.29 -8.40 -2.57
CA THR A 37 19.45 -8.26 -1.11
C THR A 37 18.85 -6.97 -0.56
N SER A 38 18.71 -5.96 -1.41
CA SER A 38 18.21 -4.65 -1.03
C SER A 38 17.06 -4.15 -1.90
N VAL A 39 16.11 -3.49 -1.25
CA VAL A 39 14.92 -2.95 -1.92
C VAL A 39 14.68 -1.51 -1.50
N LYS A 40 14.39 -0.65 -2.48
CA LYS A 40 13.86 0.69 -2.24
C LYS A 40 12.38 0.69 -2.59
N VAL A 41 11.53 1.08 -1.64
CA VAL A 41 10.10 1.24 -1.88
C VAL A 41 9.89 2.62 -2.49
N VAL A 42 9.29 2.66 -3.68
CA VAL A 42 9.08 3.92 -4.39
C VAL A 42 7.58 4.15 -4.58
N HIS A 43 7.13 5.33 -4.19
CA HIS A 43 5.78 5.80 -4.42
C HIS A 43 5.77 7.18 -5.05
N SER A 44 4.74 7.44 -5.87
CA SER A 44 4.56 8.73 -6.53
C SER A 44 4.14 9.85 -5.57
N ASN A 45 3.64 9.51 -4.38
CA ASN A 45 3.25 10.46 -3.34
C ASN A 45 4.14 10.31 -2.08
N THR A 46 4.84 11.36 -1.67
CA THR A 46 5.76 11.31 -0.52
C THR A 46 5.07 11.16 0.84
N GLU A 47 3.77 11.42 0.94
CA GLU A 47 3.00 11.34 2.20
C GLU A 47 2.23 10.02 2.40
N ASP A 48 2.47 9.04 1.52
CA ASP A 48 1.72 7.80 1.58
C ASP A 48 2.16 6.90 2.75
N ARG A 49 1.27 6.75 3.73
CA ARG A 49 1.41 5.84 4.87
C ARG A 49 1.65 4.38 4.45
N MET A 50 1.26 4.00 3.25
CA MET A 50 1.48 2.66 2.71
C MET A 50 2.98 2.36 2.54
N VAL A 51 3.82 3.35 2.22
CA VAL A 51 5.28 3.17 2.10
C VAL A 51 5.83 2.53 3.37
N THR A 52 5.54 3.13 4.53
CA THR A 52 6.03 2.65 5.82
C THR A 52 5.53 1.23 6.12
N LEU A 53 4.28 0.91 5.79
CA LEU A 53 3.72 -0.42 6.02
C LEU A 53 4.39 -1.48 5.14
N ILE A 54 4.69 -1.15 3.88
CA ILE A 54 5.39 -2.02 2.94
C ILE A 54 6.83 -2.22 3.42
N GLU A 55 7.55 -1.15 3.74
CA GLU A 55 8.92 -1.22 4.27
C GLU A 55 8.99 -2.14 5.50
N GLN A 56 8.05 -1.99 6.44
CA GLN A 56 7.95 -2.87 7.61
C GLN A 56 7.65 -4.32 7.26
N ALA A 57 6.83 -4.60 6.24
CA ALA A 57 6.57 -5.96 5.79
C ALA A 57 7.81 -6.60 5.16
N MET A 58 8.57 -5.83 4.36
CA MET A 58 9.80 -6.30 3.74
C MET A 58 10.91 -6.55 4.77
N MET A 59 11.11 -5.65 5.73
CA MET A 59 12.08 -5.83 6.81
C MET A 59 11.80 -7.08 7.66
N ARG A 60 10.52 -7.42 7.88
CA ARG A 60 10.12 -8.66 8.57
C ARG A 60 10.47 -9.94 7.80
N ARG A 61 10.80 -9.82 6.51
CA ARG A 61 11.29 -10.89 5.63
C ARG A 61 12.78 -10.73 5.33
N GLU A 62 13.52 -10.04 6.19
CA GLU A 62 14.99 -9.89 6.12
C GLU A 62 15.50 -9.11 4.90
N TRP A 63 14.62 -8.41 4.18
CA TRP A 63 15.06 -7.50 3.13
C TRP A 63 15.80 -6.30 3.71
N LYS A 64 16.93 -5.94 3.10
CA LYS A 64 17.61 -4.67 3.39
C LYS A 64 16.86 -3.51 2.74
N VAL A 65 15.96 -2.89 3.49
CA VAL A 65 15.18 -1.75 2.99
C VAL A 65 16.04 -0.48 2.97
N ILE A 66 16.10 0.17 1.80
CA ILE A 66 16.74 1.47 1.61
C ILE A 66 15.65 2.54 1.71
N ALA A 67 15.65 3.28 2.82
CA ALA A 67 14.69 4.33 3.08
C ALA A 67 14.84 5.51 2.09
N ASN A 68 13.74 6.25 1.92
CA ASN A 68 13.76 7.50 1.16
C ASN A 68 14.70 8.52 1.83
N ASN A 69 15.52 9.19 1.03
CA ASN A 69 16.54 10.11 1.50
C ASN A 69 16.08 11.57 1.52
N ARG A 70 14.81 11.83 1.21
CA ARG A 70 14.24 13.17 1.13
C ARG A 70 13.12 13.35 2.15
N VAL A 71 13.10 14.52 2.78
CA VAL A 71 11.97 15.01 3.57
C VAL A 71 11.38 16.21 2.85
N SER A 72 10.08 16.18 2.63
CA SER A 72 9.33 17.28 2.05
C SER A 72 8.64 18.06 3.17
N THR A 73 8.82 19.38 3.20
CA THR A 73 8.16 20.27 4.16
C THR A 73 7.63 21.53 3.46
N PHE A 74 6.51 22.05 3.95
CA PHE A 74 6.01 23.35 3.52
C PHE A 74 6.73 24.43 4.31
N LEU A 75 7.58 25.19 3.63
CA LEU A 75 8.26 26.34 4.23
C LEU A 75 7.72 27.64 3.63
N PRO A 76 7.72 28.75 4.37
CA PRO A 76 7.39 30.05 3.81
C PRO A 76 8.43 30.38 2.73
N THR A 77 8.02 30.54 1.47
CA THR A 77 8.92 30.78 0.34
C THR A 77 9.05 32.26 -0.03
N GLY A 78 8.39 33.16 0.69
CA GLY A 78 8.42 34.59 0.40
C GLY A 78 7.70 35.45 1.44
N ALA A 79 7.61 36.75 1.13
CA ALA A 79 6.82 37.70 1.91
C ALA A 79 5.32 37.35 1.82
N PRO A 80 4.52 37.60 2.88
CA PRO A 80 3.09 37.39 2.83
C PRO A 80 2.44 38.21 1.70
N VAL A 81 1.48 37.63 0.99
CA VAL A 81 0.67 38.37 0.02
C VAL A 81 -0.48 39.02 0.77
N SER A 82 -0.60 40.35 0.63
CA SER A 82 -1.74 41.09 1.14
C SER A 82 -2.89 41.01 0.13
N ILE A 83 -3.99 40.38 0.53
CA ILE A 83 -5.24 40.34 -0.24
C ILE A 83 -6.23 41.28 0.46
N GLN A 84 -6.69 42.30 -0.26
CA GLN A 84 -7.73 43.20 0.23
C GLN A 84 -9.09 42.68 -0.21
N VAL A 85 -9.95 42.38 0.77
CA VAL A 85 -11.34 41.97 0.53
C VAL A 85 -12.24 42.93 1.29
N SER A 86 -12.99 43.74 0.54
CA SER A 86 -13.77 44.86 1.09
C SER A 86 -12.87 45.81 1.91
N ASP A 87 -13.18 46.02 3.19
CA ASP A 87 -12.45 46.92 4.10
C ASP A 87 -11.37 46.20 4.93
N THR A 88 -11.06 44.93 4.64
CA THR A 88 -10.10 44.13 5.41
C THR A 88 -8.91 43.70 4.55
N VAL A 89 -7.69 43.87 5.08
CA VAL A 89 -6.45 43.38 4.46
C VAL A 89 -6.01 42.11 5.17
N PHE A 90 -5.96 40.99 4.43
CA PHE A 90 -5.44 39.71 4.92
C PHE A 90 -4.00 39.53 4.45
N SER A 91 -3.08 39.26 5.37
CA SER A 91 -1.73 38.79 5.00
C SER A 91 -1.70 37.27 4.99
N ILE A 92 -1.55 36.68 3.80
CA ILE A 92 -1.48 35.23 3.63
C ILE A 92 -0.03 34.83 3.39
N PRO A 93 0.58 33.98 4.25
CA PRO A 93 1.93 33.50 4.02
C PRO A 93 1.98 32.62 2.76
N GLN A 94 2.91 32.92 1.86
CA GLN A 94 3.21 32.03 0.74
C GLN A 94 4.05 30.87 1.26
N SER A 95 3.51 29.65 1.19
CA SER A 95 4.26 28.43 1.48
C SER A 95 4.50 27.66 0.19
N GLY A 96 5.71 27.10 0.07
CA GLY A 96 6.10 26.22 -1.03
C GLY A 96 6.63 24.90 -0.49
N LEU A 97 6.44 23.83 -1.26
CA LEU A 97 6.99 22.52 -0.94
C LEU A 97 8.49 22.53 -1.22
N ILE A 98 9.31 22.40 -0.17
CA ILE A 98 10.75 22.21 -0.29
C ILE A 98 11.06 20.75 0.07
N ALA A 99 11.74 20.05 -0.84
CA ALA A 99 12.29 18.72 -0.58
C ALA A 99 13.77 18.84 -0.21
N GLN A 100 14.11 18.51 1.02
CA GLN A 100 15.49 18.50 1.51
C GLN A 100 16.04 17.08 1.52
N GLU A 101 17.22 16.89 0.94
CA GLU A 101 17.96 15.64 1.04
C GLU A 101 18.61 15.53 2.43
N LEU A 102 18.31 14.45 3.15
CA LEU A 102 18.84 14.16 4.48
C LEU A 102 20.19 13.43 4.42
N PHE A 103 20.38 12.59 3.41
CA PHE A 103 21.59 11.80 3.21
C PHE A 103 21.73 11.41 1.74
N GLN A 104 22.96 11.10 1.33
CA GLN A 104 23.24 10.70 -0.06
C GLN A 104 22.46 9.44 -0.44
N GLU A 105 21.84 9.47 -1.62
CA GLU A 105 21.04 8.34 -2.11
C GLU A 105 21.87 7.05 -2.19
N LYS A 106 21.42 6.01 -1.49
CA LYS A 106 22.02 4.68 -1.55
C LYS A 106 21.39 3.89 -2.70
N GLN A 107 22.22 3.20 -3.48
CA GLN A 107 21.74 2.29 -4.50
C GLN A 107 21.09 1.06 -3.86
N SER A 108 19.97 0.63 -4.45
CA SER A 108 19.28 -0.62 -4.13
C SER A 108 19.40 -1.57 -5.31
N ASP A 109 19.40 -2.88 -5.04
CA ASP A 109 19.38 -3.91 -6.08
C ASP A 109 18.03 -3.92 -6.83
N CYS A 110 16.96 -3.61 -6.11
CA CYS A 110 15.60 -3.55 -6.63
C CYS A 110 14.80 -2.34 -6.16
N ILE A 111 13.81 -2.00 -6.97
CA ILE A 111 12.75 -1.04 -6.67
C ILE A 111 11.44 -1.79 -6.51
N LEU A 112 10.74 -1.55 -5.42
CA LEU A 112 9.35 -2.00 -5.24
C LEU A 112 8.43 -0.85 -5.60
N ARG A 113 7.73 -1.00 -6.73
CA ARG A 113 6.66 -0.10 -7.16
C ARG A 113 5.32 -0.70 -6.77
N TYR A 114 4.42 0.10 -6.24
CA TYR A 114 3.09 -0.38 -5.87
C TYR A 114 1.99 0.63 -6.22
N THR A 115 0.78 0.10 -6.36
CA THR A 115 -0.45 0.87 -6.53
C THR A 115 -1.55 0.24 -5.69
N TYR A 116 -2.45 1.07 -5.17
CA TYR A 116 -3.58 0.58 -4.39
C TYR A 116 -4.81 1.46 -4.60
N GLN A 117 -5.98 0.87 -4.38
CA GLN A 117 -7.26 1.57 -4.48
C GLN A 117 -8.18 1.19 -3.33
N ASN A 118 -9.05 2.13 -2.95
CA ASN A 118 -10.08 1.96 -1.91
C ASN A 118 -9.47 1.56 -0.55
N PHE A 119 -8.51 2.35 -0.07
CA PHE A 119 -7.95 2.18 1.26
C PHE A 119 -8.88 2.79 2.33
N TRP A 120 -9.46 1.96 3.18
CA TRP A 120 -10.37 2.40 4.24
C TRP A 120 -10.24 1.51 5.48
N ARG A 121 -10.08 2.12 6.67
CA ARG A 121 -9.90 1.42 7.95
C ARG A 121 -8.91 0.25 7.86
N GLU A 122 -7.71 0.53 7.33
CA GLU A 122 -6.62 -0.46 7.17
C GLU A 122 -6.97 -1.65 6.27
N ARG A 123 -7.91 -1.47 5.34
CA ARG A 123 -8.29 -2.49 4.34
C ARG A 123 -8.12 -1.90 2.96
N VAL A 124 -7.84 -2.76 1.99
CA VAL A 124 -7.66 -2.39 0.59
C VAL A 124 -8.50 -3.29 -0.29
N ALA A 125 -9.11 -2.75 -1.34
CA ALA A 125 -9.84 -3.55 -2.31
C ALA A 125 -8.89 -4.14 -3.37
N ASN A 126 -8.02 -3.27 -3.90
CA ASN A 126 -7.06 -3.63 -4.94
C ASN A 126 -5.66 -3.20 -4.51
N PHE A 127 -4.71 -4.11 -4.59
CA PHE A 127 -3.31 -3.83 -4.33
C PHE A 127 -2.47 -4.56 -5.38
N ASN A 128 -1.61 -3.83 -6.07
CA ASN A 128 -0.64 -4.37 -7.00
C ASN A 128 0.75 -3.90 -6.60
N ALA A 129 1.71 -4.80 -6.62
CA ALA A 129 3.12 -4.49 -6.42
C ALA A 129 3.98 -5.18 -7.48
N SER A 130 5.05 -4.52 -7.90
CA SER A 130 6.04 -5.07 -8.81
C SER A 130 7.43 -4.85 -8.24
N LEU A 131 8.22 -5.90 -8.20
CA LEU A 131 9.64 -5.85 -7.86
C LEU A 131 10.45 -5.72 -9.16
N ILE A 132 11.23 -4.66 -9.27
CA ILE A 132 11.93 -4.28 -10.50
C ILE A 132 13.42 -4.21 -10.19
N GLN A 133 14.25 -4.93 -10.94
CA GLN A 133 15.69 -4.86 -10.78
C GLN A 133 16.24 -3.53 -11.27
N THR A 134 17.04 -2.87 -10.44
CA THR A 134 17.55 -1.52 -10.74
C THR A 134 18.60 -1.53 -11.85
N ALA A 135 19.39 -2.59 -11.95
CA ALA A 135 20.46 -2.72 -12.96
C ALA A 135 19.92 -2.90 -14.39
N THR A 136 18.82 -3.66 -14.55
CA THR A 136 18.28 -4.07 -15.86
C THR A 136 16.96 -3.39 -16.20
N GLY A 137 16.23 -2.90 -15.19
CA GLY A 137 14.84 -2.45 -15.34
C GLY A 137 13.84 -3.59 -15.48
N GLU A 138 14.28 -4.85 -15.35
CA GLU A 138 13.41 -6.02 -15.51
C GLU A 138 12.49 -6.20 -14.31
N VAL A 139 11.22 -6.58 -14.58
CA VAL A 139 10.27 -6.93 -13.51
C VAL A 139 10.53 -8.37 -13.09
N LEU A 140 11.06 -8.55 -11.88
CA LEU A 140 11.40 -9.87 -11.34
C LEU A 140 10.18 -10.63 -10.84
N SER A 141 9.22 -9.89 -10.26
CA SER A 141 7.98 -10.47 -9.76
C SER A 141 6.88 -9.43 -9.64
N THR A 142 5.66 -9.88 -9.83
CA THR A 142 4.44 -9.11 -9.60
C THR A 142 3.58 -9.80 -8.55
N PHE A 143 2.90 -8.99 -7.75
CA PHE A 143 1.94 -9.43 -6.77
C PHE A 143 0.63 -8.67 -6.98
N ASP A 144 -0.43 -9.42 -7.20
CA ASP A 144 -1.77 -8.91 -7.44
C ASP A 144 -2.73 -9.41 -6.37
N PHE A 145 -3.43 -8.46 -5.75
CA PHE A 145 -4.48 -8.72 -4.78
C PHE A 145 -5.73 -7.95 -5.16
N LYS A 146 -6.86 -8.67 -5.26
CA LYS A 146 -8.18 -8.10 -5.51
C LYS A 146 -9.22 -8.73 -4.59
N GLN A 147 -9.99 -7.89 -3.91
CA GLN A 147 -11.09 -8.29 -3.04
C GLN A 147 -12.22 -7.25 -3.08
N LYS A 148 -13.47 -7.71 -3.02
CA LYS A 148 -14.62 -6.83 -2.76
C LYS A 148 -14.60 -6.32 -1.32
N MET A 149 -14.83 -5.03 -1.12
CA MET A 149 -14.93 -4.44 0.22
C MET A 149 -16.22 -4.92 0.91
N GLY A 150 -16.08 -5.43 2.13
CA GLY A 150 -17.21 -5.96 2.89
C GLY A 150 -16.82 -6.58 4.22
N ILE A 151 -17.78 -7.19 4.90
CA ILE A 151 -17.55 -7.99 6.11
C ILE A 151 -16.65 -9.18 5.72
N GLY A 152 -15.49 -9.32 6.37
CA GLY A 152 -14.48 -10.32 6.02
C GLY A 152 -13.37 -9.85 5.06
N SER A 153 -13.33 -8.56 4.68
CA SER A 153 -12.18 -8.00 3.95
C SER A 153 -10.91 -8.12 4.78
N LYS A 154 -9.81 -8.54 4.13
CA LYS A 154 -8.55 -8.77 4.83
C LYS A 154 -7.91 -7.45 5.26
N PRO A 155 -7.29 -7.41 6.45
CA PRO A 155 -6.49 -6.27 6.83
C PRO A 155 -5.29 -6.14 5.88
N ILE A 156 -4.90 -4.90 5.59
CA ILE A 156 -3.77 -4.57 4.71
C ILE A 156 -2.50 -5.29 5.15
N LYS A 157 -2.26 -5.40 6.46
CA LYS A 157 -1.12 -6.12 7.02
C LYS A 157 -1.01 -7.56 6.50
N ALA A 158 -2.13 -8.28 6.43
CA ALA A 158 -2.14 -9.66 5.92
C ALA A 158 -1.88 -9.73 4.40
N VAL A 159 -2.28 -8.70 3.64
CA VAL A 159 -1.98 -8.60 2.20
C VAL A 159 -0.49 -8.34 2.00
N LEU A 160 0.07 -7.39 2.75
CA LEU A 160 1.50 -7.04 2.67
C LEU A 160 2.40 -8.18 3.13
N ASP A 161 2.02 -8.92 4.17
CA ASP A 161 2.78 -10.09 4.63
C ASP A 161 2.82 -11.19 3.57
N LYS A 162 1.71 -11.39 2.83
CA LYS A 162 1.66 -12.31 1.69
C LYS A 162 2.54 -11.82 0.53
N MET A 163 2.47 -10.54 0.20
CA MET A 163 3.32 -9.93 -0.82
C MET A 163 4.81 -10.11 -0.50
N ALA A 164 5.23 -9.74 0.71
CA ALA A 164 6.62 -9.88 1.13
C ALA A 164 7.08 -11.34 1.12
N SER A 165 6.19 -12.29 1.42
CA SER A 165 6.47 -13.73 1.32
C SER A 165 6.66 -14.19 -0.13
N ALA A 166 5.85 -13.67 -1.06
CA ALA A 166 5.98 -13.98 -2.48
C ALA A 166 7.32 -13.48 -3.03
N PHE A 167 7.74 -12.28 -2.63
CA PHE A 167 9.01 -11.71 -3.08
C PHE A 167 10.24 -12.32 -2.40
N ALA A 168 10.11 -12.88 -1.19
CA ALA A 168 11.22 -13.50 -0.47
C ALA A 168 11.87 -14.69 -1.21
N VAL A 169 11.20 -15.27 -2.22
CA VAL A 169 11.77 -16.30 -3.09
C VAL A 169 13.02 -15.81 -3.82
N HIS A 170 13.14 -14.49 -4.07
CA HIS A 170 14.29 -13.88 -4.75
C HIS A 170 15.48 -13.55 -3.83
N LEU A 171 15.38 -13.85 -2.52
CA LEU A 171 16.49 -13.69 -1.57
C LEU A 171 17.46 -14.90 -1.55
N GLN A 172 17.04 -16.07 -2.07
CA GLN A 172 17.78 -17.35 -2.01
C GLN A 172 18.71 -17.54 -3.21
#